data_AF-A0A7W1KDY1-F1
#
_entry.id   AF-A0A7W1KDY1-F1
#
_cell.length_a   1.000
_cell.length_b   1.000
_cell.length_c   1.000
_cell.angle_alpha   90.00
_cell.angle_beta   90.00
_cell.angle_gamma   90.00
#
_symmetry.space_group_name_H-M   'P 1'
#
loop_
_entity.id
_entity.type
_entity.pdbx_description
1 polymer ?
#
loop_
_entity_poly.entity_id
_entity_poly.type
_entity_poly.pdbx_seq_one_letter_code
_entity_poly.pdbx_strand_id
1 'polypeptide(L)'
;MYDAYRPQKAVDHFVSWSKELEDQLEKAQYYRRVDKARVFELDYVAERSGRSRGSTIDLTIIKGGKRPHKIKEENRLLLDGYRIMFLNDRTVDMGSSFDLFDDASHHENNLIAEKYKKLRVYLKNTMKKCGFKTINEEWWHYTLKNEPYPADQESSYFNVTGE
;
A
#
# COMPACT_ATOMS: atom_id res chain seq x y z
N MET A 1 4.68 -5.16 9.44
CA MET A 1 3.43 -5.46 8.72
C MET A 1 2.50 -4.30 8.98
N TYR A 2 1.87 -3.80 7.93
CA TYR A 2 0.94 -2.67 7.99
C TYR A 2 -0.50 -3.15 7.96
N ASP A 3 -0.83 -4.02 7.01
CA ASP A 3 -2.15 -4.63 6.89
C ASP A 3 -2.04 -6.06 6.32
N ALA A 4 -3.07 -6.88 6.53
CA ALA A 4 -3.17 -8.24 6.00
C ALA A 4 -4.63 -8.62 5.75
N TYR A 5 -5.27 -9.34 6.68
CA TYR A 5 -6.69 -9.63 6.58
C TYR A 5 -7.52 -8.36 6.83
N ARG A 6 -8.36 -8.01 5.85
CA ARG A 6 -9.27 -6.86 5.90
C ARG A 6 -10.69 -7.35 5.57
N PRO A 7 -11.67 -7.26 6.49
CA PRO A 7 -13.03 -7.72 6.21
C PRO A 7 -13.66 -6.92 5.07
N GLN A 8 -14.54 -7.54 4.28
CA GLN A 8 -15.22 -6.88 3.16
C GLN A 8 -15.90 -5.57 3.57
N LYS A 9 -16.51 -5.48 4.75
CA LYS A 9 -17.12 -4.22 5.22
C LYS A 9 -16.13 -3.06 5.40
N ALA A 10 -14.86 -3.35 5.68
CA ALA A 10 -13.83 -2.31 5.71
C ALA A 10 -13.47 -1.87 4.27
N VAL A 11 -13.49 -2.79 3.30
CA VAL A 11 -13.39 -2.46 1.87
C VAL A 11 -14.56 -1.59 1.43
N ASP A 12 -15.78 -1.96 1.79
CA ASP A 12 -17.00 -1.20 1.47
C ASP A 12 -16.96 0.22 2.10
N HIS A 13 -16.32 0.36 3.26
CA HIS A 13 -16.08 1.66 3.87
C HIS A 13 -15.09 2.51 3.05
N PHE A 14 -13.98 1.93 2.55
CA PHE A 14 -13.08 2.65 1.64
C PHE A 14 -13.79 3.04 0.33
N VAL A 15 -14.66 2.18 -0.20
CA VAL A 15 -15.48 2.49 -1.37
C VAL A 15 -16.42 3.66 -1.07
N SER A 16 -17.09 3.66 0.07
CA SER A 16 -17.99 4.76 0.48
C SER A 16 -17.21 6.07 0.66
N TRP A 17 -16.09 6.03 1.38
CA TRP A 17 -15.19 7.17 1.55
C TRP A 17 -14.72 7.75 0.22
N SER A 18 -14.32 6.91 -0.74
CA SER A 18 -13.83 7.38 -2.04
C SER A 18 -14.89 8.11 -2.87
N LYS A 19 -16.17 7.86 -2.62
CA LYS A 19 -17.31 8.53 -3.26
C LYS A 19 -17.65 9.88 -2.60
N GLU A 20 -17.19 10.13 -1.38
CA GLU A 20 -17.34 11.42 -0.68
C GLU A 20 -16.25 12.41 -1.14
N LEU A 21 -16.46 13.04 -2.29
CA LEU A 21 -15.44 13.90 -2.92
C LEU A 21 -15.12 15.18 -2.15
N GLU A 22 -16.03 15.65 -1.31
CA GLU A 22 -15.81 16.84 -0.46
C GLU A 22 -14.93 16.52 0.77
N ASP A 23 -14.86 15.25 1.20
CA ASP A 23 -13.93 14.85 2.24
C ASP A 23 -12.50 14.78 1.67
N GLN A 24 -11.72 15.81 1.99
CA GLN A 24 -10.32 15.97 1.61
C GLN A 24 -9.37 15.99 2.82
N LEU A 25 -9.82 15.55 4.00
CA LEU A 25 -9.04 15.63 5.25
C LEU A 25 -7.65 15.00 5.09
N GLU A 26 -7.61 13.83 4.46
CA GLU A 26 -6.39 13.02 4.30
C GLU A 26 -5.59 13.31 3.02
N LYS A 27 -6.05 14.27 2.19
CA LYS A 27 -5.46 14.54 0.86
C LYS A 27 -3.99 14.91 0.94
N ALA A 28 -3.64 15.81 1.85
CA ALA A 28 -2.27 16.31 1.97
C ALA A 28 -1.27 15.20 2.33
N GLN A 29 -1.74 14.19 3.07
CA GLN A 29 -0.92 13.09 3.58
C GLN A 29 -0.84 11.92 2.60
N TYR A 30 -1.96 11.50 2.01
CA TYR A 30 -2.04 10.22 1.31
C TYR A 30 -2.26 10.32 -0.20
N TYR A 31 -2.83 11.38 -0.75
CA TYR A 31 -3.21 11.43 -2.18
C TYR A 31 -3.10 12.85 -2.75
N ARG A 32 -2.01 13.55 -2.42
CA ARG A 32 -1.85 14.99 -2.67
C ARG A 32 -1.96 15.39 -4.14
N ARG A 33 -1.50 14.50 -5.04
CA ARG A 33 -1.48 14.69 -6.50
C ARG A 33 -2.63 13.97 -7.22
N VAL A 34 -3.38 13.17 -6.49
CA VAL A 34 -4.43 12.34 -7.04
C VAL A 34 -5.78 13.00 -6.78
N ASP A 35 -6.57 13.08 -7.84
CA ASP A 35 -7.99 13.39 -7.72
C ASP A 35 -8.68 12.19 -7.07
N LYS A 36 -9.40 12.44 -5.96
CA LYS A 36 -10.08 11.39 -5.20
C LYS A 36 -11.09 10.64 -6.08
N ALA A 37 -11.68 11.31 -7.07
CA ALA A 37 -12.59 10.68 -8.02
C ALA A 37 -11.92 9.59 -8.89
N ARG A 38 -10.59 9.58 -8.98
CA ARG A 38 -9.82 8.68 -9.85
C ARG A 38 -9.17 7.51 -9.11
N VAL A 39 -9.36 7.36 -7.80
CA VAL A 39 -8.66 6.32 -7.02
C VAL A 39 -9.01 4.89 -7.45
N PHE A 40 -10.19 4.66 -8.04
CA PHE A 40 -10.54 3.38 -8.65
C PHE A 40 -9.90 3.21 -10.04
N GLU A 41 -9.91 4.25 -10.87
CA GLU A 41 -9.29 4.24 -12.20
C GLU A 41 -7.78 3.99 -12.11
N LEU A 42 -7.16 4.44 -11.03
CA LEU A 42 -5.73 4.32 -10.76
C LEU A 42 -5.36 3.10 -9.90
N ASP A 43 -6.30 2.16 -9.70
CA ASP A 43 -6.11 0.90 -8.96
C ASP A 43 -5.65 1.04 -7.49
N TYR A 44 -5.81 2.22 -6.88
CA TYR A 44 -5.50 2.45 -5.45
C TYR A 44 -6.62 1.98 -4.51
N VAL A 45 -7.86 1.94 -4.99
CA VAL A 45 -9.02 1.41 -4.26
C VAL A 45 -9.70 0.35 -5.11
N ALA A 46 -10.03 -0.79 -4.48
CA ALA A 46 -10.72 -1.89 -5.12
C ALA A 46 -12.00 -2.25 -4.37
N GLU A 47 -13.08 -2.53 -5.09
CA GLU A 47 -14.34 -3.03 -4.50
C GLU A 47 -14.17 -4.45 -3.92
N ARG A 48 -13.19 -5.19 -4.43
CA ARG A 48 -12.83 -6.55 -4.01
C ARG A 48 -11.34 -6.64 -3.79
N SER A 49 -10.95 -6.84 -2.53
CA SER A 49 -9.54 -6.87 -2.13
C SER A 49 -9.05 -8.29 -1.87
N GLY A 50 -7.82 -8.60 -2.32
CA GLY A 50 -7.13 -9.83 -1.92
C GLY A 50 -6.90 -9.93 -0.40
N ARG A 51 -6.95 -8.81 0.32
CA ARG A 51 -6.92 -8.76 1.79
C ARG A 51 -8.14 -9.43 2.42
N SER A 52 -9.32 -9.30 1.80
CA SER A 52 -10.55 -9.98 2.25
C SER A 52 -10.54 -11.48 1.97
N ARG A 53 -9.62 -11.95 1.12
CA ARG A 53 -9.37 -13.38 0.87
C ARG A 53 -8.29 -13.98 1.77
N GLY A 54 -7.77 -13.20 2.73
CA GLY A 54 -6.77 -13.65 3.71
C GLY A 54 -5.40 -14.00 3.13
N SER A 55 -5.14 -13.64 1.87
CA SER A 55 -3.95 -14.06 1.11
C SER A 55 -3.06 -12.89 0.69
N THR A 56 -3.33 -11.68 1.18
CA THR A 56 -2.58 -10.47 0.86
C THR A 56 -2.02 -9.84 2.12
N ILE A 57 -0.80 -9.32 2.03
CA ILE A 57 -0.08 -8.65 3.11
C ILE A 57 0.59 -7.37 2.59
N ASP A 58 0.55 -6.33 3.41
CA ASP A 58 1.32 -5.12 3.23
C ASP A 58 2.45 -5.06 4.25
N LEU A 59 3.68 -4.95 3.76
CA LEU A 59 4.82 -4.98 4.65
C LEU A 59 6.02 -4.20 4.13
N THR A 60 6.94 -3.96 5.06
CA THR A 60 8.28 -3.47 4.81
C THR A 60 9.25 -4.23 5.71
N ILE A 61 10.54 -3.90 5.59
CA ILE A 61 11.63 -4.48 6.38
C ILE A 61 12.10 -3.49 7.44
N ILE A 62 12.62 -4.04 8.54
CA ILE A 62 13.30 -3.30 9.60
C ILE A 62 14.76 -3.74 9.67
N LYS A 63 15.65 -2.84 10.10
CA LYS A 63 17.02 -3.23 10.41
C LYS A 63 17.03 -4.10 11.67
N GLY A 64 17.81 -5.19 11.67
CA GLY A 64 17.96 -6.07 12.82
C GLY A 64 18.32 -5.30 14.09
N GLY A 65 17.70 -5.67 15.22
CA GLY A 65 17.90 -4.99 16.51
C GLY A 65 17.25 -3.60 16.61
N LYS A 66 16.55 -3.12 15.58
CA LYS A 66 15.72 -1.91 15.67
C LYS A 66 14.26 -2.28 15.84
N ARG A 67 13.52 -1.40 16.52
CA ARG A 67 12.06 -1.45 16.63
C ARG A 67 11.46 -0.18 16.02
N PRO A 68 10.28 -0.26 15.39
CA PRO A 68 9.54 0.92 14.96
C PRO A 68 9.37 1.92 16.10
N HIS A 69 9.29 3.20 15.75
CA HIS A 69 8.91 4.25 16.71
C HIS A 69 7.59 4.88 16.31
N LYS A 70 7.03 5.71 17.19
CA LYS A 70 5.92 6.60 16.84
C LYS A 70 6.23 7.34 15.53
N ILE A 71 5.28 7.36 14.60
CA ILE A 71 5.45 7.99 13.30
C ILE A 71 5.92 9.44 13.47
N LYS A 72 6.90 9.83 12.66
CA LYS A 72 7.35 11.21 12.49
C LYS A 72 7.04 11.64 11.07
N GLU A 73 6.29 12.73 10.94
CA GLU A 73 5.99 13.34 9.66
C GLU A 73 7.20 14.13 9.16
N GLU A 74 7.57 13.89 7.91
CA GLU A 74 8.68 14.53 7.22
C GLU A 74 8.25 14.92 5.80
N ASN A 75 8.83 15.98 5.26
CA ASN A 75 8.60 16.34 3.85
C ASN A 75 9.66 15.68 2.96
N ARG A 76 9.22 14.88 1.99
CA ARG A 76 10.11 14.24 1.01
C ARG A 76 10.09 14.98 -0.31
N LEU A 77 11.24 15.47 -0.74
CA LEU A 77 11.44 15.98 -2.11
C LEU A 77 11.62 14.79 -3.06
N LEU A 78 10.76 14.70 -4.07
CA LEU A 78 10.85 13.76 -5.18
C LEU A 78 11.80 14.30 -6.25
N LEU A 79 12.23 13.44 -7.17
CA LEU A 79 13.18 13.79 -8.23
C LEU A 79 12.63 14.81 -9.24
N ASP A 80 11.31 14.92 -9.34
CA ASP A 80 10.61 15.92 -10.15
C ASP A 80 10.45 17.29 -9.43
N GLY A 81 10.98 17.42 -8.22
CA GLY A 81 10.92 18.63 -7.41
C GLY A 81 9.66 18.77 -6.54
N TYR A 82 8.74 17.82 -6.57
CA TYR A 82 7.52 17.87 -5.76
C TYR A 82 7.74 17.36 -4.33
N ARG A 83 6.86 17.76 -3.40
CA ARG A 83 6.92 17.34 -1.99
C ARG A 83 5.73 16.49 -1.59
N ILE A 84 6.01 15.27 -1.16
CA ILE A 84 5.05 14.35 -0.54
C ILE A 84 5.27 14.29 0.98
N MET A 85 4.22 13.92 1.71
CA MET A 85 4.34 13.58 3.13
C MET A 85 5.01 12.21 3.27
N PHE A 86 6.04 12.13 4.11
CA PHE A 86 6.75 10.91 4.45
C PHE A 86 6.52 10.57 5.93
N LEU A 87 5.90 9.43 6.17
CA LEU A 87 5.56 8.93 7.50
C LEU A 87 6.68 8.01 7.98
N ASN A 88 7.68 8.60 8.63
CA ASN A 88 8.82 7.85 9.13
C ASN A 88 8.43 7.08 10.40
N ASP A 89 8.27 5.77 10.27
CA ASP A 89 8.00 4.83 11.36
C ASP A 89 9.26 4.06 11.82
N ARG A 90 10.45 4.47 11.35
CA ARG A 90 11.76 3.82 11.54
C ARG A 90 11.92 2.47 10.83
N THR A 91 11.04 2.13 9.91
CA THR A 91 11.30 1.04 8.98
C THR A 91 12.36 1.46 7.96
N VAL A 92 12.76 0.54 7.08
CA VAL A 92 13.64 0.90 5.97
C VAL A 92 12.90 1.88 5.07
N ASP A 93 13.50 3.05 4.84
CA ASP A 93 13.00 4.08 3.94
C ASP A 93 12.93 3.53 2.51
N MET A 94 11.71 3.38 2.01
CA MET A 94 11.41 2.89 0.65
C MET A 94 11.14 4.03 -0.33
N GLY A 95 11.38 5.29 0.04
CA GLY A 95 11.22 6.46 -0.82
C GLY A 95 9.81 7.08 -0.82
N SER A 96 8.78 6.34 -0.41
CA SER A 96 7.42 6.83 -0.12
C SER A 96 6.83 6.09 1.07
N SER A 97 5.80 6.67 1.69
CA SER A 97 5.05 6.07 2.80
C SER A 97 4.19 4.89 2.32
N PHE A 98 3.86 4.00 3.25
CA PHE A 98 2.71 3.10 3.10
C PHE A 98 1.42 3.91 2.87
N ASP A 99 0.49 3.36 2.07
CA ASP A 99 -0.80 3.95 1.67
C ASP A 99 -0.73 5.31 0.92
N LEU A 100 0.44 5.72 0.45
CA LEU A 100 0.54 6.90 -0.42
C LEU A 100 0.05 6.57 -1.84
N PHE A 101 -1.06 7.17 -2.26
CA PHE A 101 -1.57 7.14 -3.63
C PHE A 101 -0.84 8.18 -4.48
N ASP A 102 0.28 7.77 -5.04
CA ASP A 102 1.15 8.57 -5.91
C ASP A 102 2.03 7.62 -6.73
N ASP A 103 2.42 8.02 -7.94
CA ASP A 103 3.36 7.25 -8.78
C ASP A 103 4.68 6.97 -8.06
N ALA A 104 5.05 7.79 -7.07
CA ALA A 104 6.20 7.54 -6.20
C ALA A 104 6.08 6.21 -5.41
N SER A 105 4.88 5.66 -5.25
CA SER A 105 4.63 4.36 -4.60
C SER A 105 4.80 3.18 -5.54
N HIS A 106 4.85 3.40 -6.86
CA HIS A 106 4.96 2.31 -7.82
C HIS A 106 6.33 1.62 -7.74
N HIS A 107 6.42 0.33 -8.01
CA HIS A 107 7.70 -0.38 -8.14
C HIS A 107 8.55 0.21 -9.27
N GLU A 108 7.92 0.48 -10.40
CA GLU A 108 8.52 1.07 -11.59
C GLU A 108 8.11 2.55 -11.66
N ASN A 109 8.91 3.42 -11.06
CA ASN A 109 8.74 4.87 -11.14
C ASN A 109 10.08 5.56 -11.36
N ASN A 110 10.05 6.83 -11.76
CA ASN A 110 11.24 7.69 -11.90
C ASN A 110 11.26 8.86 -10.91
N LEU A 111 10.41 8.82 -9.87
CA LEU A 111 10.22 9.91 -8.91
C LEU A 111 11.08 9.76 -7.65
N ILE A 112 11.58 8.56 -7.36
CA ILE A 112 12.43 8.30 -6.18
C ILE A 112 13.88 7.99 -6.56
N ALA A 113 14.80 8.35 -5.67
CA ALA A 113 16.23 8.05 -5.82
C ALA A 113 16.51 6.54 -5.94
N GLU A 114 17.52 6.19 -6.73
CA GLU A 114 17.89 4.81 -7.05
C GLU A 114 18.14 3.93 -5.81
N LYS A 115 18.66 4.51 -4.71
CA LYS A 115 18.86 3.79 -3.45
C LYS A 115 17.56 3.20 -2.89
N TYR A 116 16.41 3.86 -3.11
CA TYR A 116 15.10 3.40 -2.67
C TYR A 116 14.57 2.30 -3.59
N LYS A 117 14.75 2.46 -4.91
CA LYS A 117 14.38 1.43 -5.89
C LYS A 117 15.10 0.10 -5.60
N LYS A 118 16.39 0.14 -5.28
CA LYS A 118 17.17 -1.06 -4.90
C LYS A 118 16.58 -1.79 -3.67
N LEU A 119 16.08 -1.05 -2.68
CA LEU A 119 15.45 -1.61 -1.49
C LEU A 119 14.08 -2.24 -1.82
N ARG A 120 13.28 -1.57 -2.66
CA ARG A 120 12.02 -2.14 -3.18
C ARG A 120 12.25 -3.42 -3.98
N VAL A 121 13.27 -3.44 -4.84
CA VAL A 121 13.65 -4.62 -5.62
C VAL A 121 14.09 -5.77 -4.71
N TYR A 122 14.85 -5.48 -3.66
CA TYR A 122 15.21 -6.48 -2.66
C TYR A 122 13.98 -7.09 -1.99
N LEU A 123 13.04 -6.26 -1.54
CA LEU A 123 11.79 -6.72 -0.93
C LEU A 123 10.96 -7.56 -1.90
N LYS A 124 10.71 -7.02 -3.10
CA LYS A 124 9.97 -7.67 -4.18
C LYS A 124 10.54 -9.05 -4.51
N ASN A 125 11.85 -9.16 -4.70
CA ASN A 125 12.49 -10.42 -5.03
C ASN A 125 12.44 -11.42 -3.87
N THR A 126 12.54 -10.95 -2.62
CA THR A 126 12.39 -11.79 -1.43
C THR A 126 10.98 -12.36 -1.34
N MET A 127 9.96 -11.51 -1.47
CA MET A 127 8.56 -11.93 -1.44
C MET A 127 8.22 -12.89 -2.60
N LYS A 128 8.73 -12.63 -3.81
CA LYS A 128 8.55 -13.54 -4.97
C LYS A 128 9.15 -14.92 -4.73
N LYS A 129 10.30 -15.02 -4.06
CA LYS A 129 10.90 -16.31 -3.66
C LYS A 129 10.05 -17.05 -2.63
N CYS A 130 9.35 -16.32 -1.76
CA CYS A 130 8.40 -16.89 -0.80
C CYS A 130 7.01 -17.19 -1.39
N GLY A 131 6.85 -17.18 -2.72
CA GLY A 131 5.59 -17.57 -3.36
C GLY A 131 4.57 -16.45 -3.53
N PHE A 132 4.96 -15.18 -3.33
CA PHE A 132 4.06 -14.03 -3.54
C PHE A 132 4.16 -13.43 -4.96
N LYS A 133 3.09 -12.80 -5.39
CA LYS A 133 2.98 -11.86 -6.52
C LYS A 133 2.80 -10.44 -5.97
N THR A 134 2.98 -9.44 -6.82
CA THR A 134 2.94 -8.01 -6.50
C THR A 134 2.25 -7.27 -7.64
N ILE A 135 1.75 -6.07 -7.35
CA ILE A 135 1.23 -5.12 -8.33
C ILE A 135 2.24 -3.98 -8.52
N ASN A 136 2.19 -3.24 -9.63
CA ASN A 136 3.17 -2.19 -9.83
C ASN A 136 2.91 -1.02 -8.88
N GLU A 137 1.66 -0.74 -8.55
CA GLU A 137 1.16 0.49 -7.96
C GLU A 137 1.56 0.66 -6.49
N GLU A 138 1.76 -0.45 -5.77
CA GLU A 138 2.03 -0.47 -4.33
C GLU A 138 3.28 -1.30 -4.00
N TRP A 139 4.39 -0.65 -3.66
CA TRP A 139 5.67 -1.35 -3.37
C TRP A 139 5.61 -2.30 -2.16
N TRP A 140 4.64 -2.08 -1.26
CA TRP A 140 4.44 -2.83 -0.03
C TRP A 140 3.50 -4.03 -0.19
N HIS A 141 2.75 -4.12 -1.29
CA HIS A 141 1.62 -5.03 -1.47
C HIS A 141 2.04 -6.37 -2.09
N TYR A 142 1.71 -7.46 -1.38
CA TYR A 142 2.03 -8.82 -1.83
C TYR A 142 0.87 -9.78 -1.59
N THR A 143 0.46 -10.48 -2.65
CA THR A 143 -0.57 -11.52 -2.60
C THR A 143 0.06 -12.89 -2.83
N LEU A 144 -0.34 -13.92 -2.10
CA LEU A 144 0.14 -15.29 -2.32
C LEU A 144 -0.22 -15.74 -3.75
N LYS A 145 0.63 -16.52 -4.43
CA LYS A 145 0.32 -17.03 -5.78
C LYS A 145 -0.73 -18.14 -5.74
N ASN A 146 -0.53 -19.10 -4.84
CA ASN A 146 -1.39 -20.26 -4.66
C ASN A 146 -2.33 -19.98 -3.48
N GLU A 147 -3.31 -19.11 -3.73
CA GLU A 147 -4.23 -18.62 -2.72
C GLU A 147 -5.20 -19.75 -2.29
N PRO A 148 -5.37 -20.02 -0.98
CA PRO A 148 -6.35 -21.02 -0.52
C PRO A 148 -7.79 -20.64 -0.89
N TYR A 149 -8.06 -19.34 -0.99
CA TYR A 149 -9.36 -18.77 -1.34
C TYR A 149 -9.17 -17.80 -2.52
N PRO A 150 -9.12 -18.30 -3.77
CA PRO A 150 -8.90 -17.46 -4.95
C PRO A 150 -10.11 -16.56 -5.26
N ALA A 151 -9.93 -15.62 -6.20
CA ALA A 151 -10.94 -14.63 -6.58
C ALA A 151 -12.04 -15.18 -7.54
N ASP A 152 -12.18 -16.49 -7.66
CA ASP A 152 -13.12 -17.17 -8.55
C ASP A 152 -14.53 -17.32 -7.96
N GLN A 153 -14.69 -17.08 -6.65
CA GLN A 153 -15.96 -17.16 -5.95
C GLN A 153 -16.16 -15.97 -5.02
N GLU A 154 -17.40 -15.49 -4.94
CA GLU A 154 -17.82 -14.42 -4.03
C GLU A 154 -17.65 -14.80 -2.55
N SER A 155 -17.83 -16.09 -2.24
CA SER A 155 -17.62 -16.66 -0.89
C SER A 155 -16.17 -16.59 -0.40
N SER A 156 -15.20 -16.34 -1.30
CA SER A 156 -13.80 -16.17 -0.92
C SER A 156 -13.52 -14.83 -0.22
N TYR A 157 -14.43 -13.85 -0.34
CA TYR A 157 -14.28 -12.53 0.27
C TYR A 157 -14.90 -12.52 1.67
N PHE A 158 -14.06 -12.76 2.68
CA PHE A 158 -14.51 -12.87 4.06
C PHE A 158 -14.90 -11.51 4.65
N ASN A 159 -15.91 -11.54 5.52
CA ASN A 159 -16.39 -10.39 6.27
C ASN A 159 -16.40 -10.64 7.79
N VAL A 160 -15.56 -11.56 8.25
CA VAL A 160 -15.43 -11.91 9.68
C VAL A 160 -14.81 -10.74 10.43
N THR A 161 -15.43 -10.33 11.54
CA THR A 161 -14.81 -9.48 12.55
C THR A 161 -14.82 -10.17 13.88
N GLY A 162 -13.83 -9.88 14.72
CA GLY A 162 -13.88 -10.30 16.12
C GLY A 162 -15.16 -9.77 16.76
N GLU A 163 -15.83 -10.65 17.51
CA GLU A 163 -16.85 -10.29 18.49
C GLU A 163 -16.22 -9.55 19.69
#